data_AF-A0AA43A0S4-F1
#
_entry.id   AF-A0AA43A0S4-F1
#
_cell.length_a   1.000
_cell.length_b   1.000
_cell.length_c   1.000
_cell.angle_alpha   90.00
_cell.angle_beta   90.00
_cell.angle_gamma   90.00
#
_symmetry.space_group_name_H-M   'P 1'
#
loop_
_entity.id
_entity.type
_entity.pdbx_description
1 polymer ?
#
loop_
_entity_poly.entity_id
_entity_poly.type
_entity_poly.pdbx_seq_one_letter_code
_entity_poly.pdbx_strand_id
1 'polypeptide(L)'
;MSQTNRNEPCPCGSGKKYKKCCLGQQEPASQTSSAVSAELQQAMAGHEFTSLEEAQAFADKIIEQRNQTPFDDFHGLSPEQMYHVLNFPFSAPHLVSFPEKLGCLPDAPILTLFALLVEAIGEKGLKPTAKGNLPRNLCREVAQRYWDKKTYDERNRYGQINKEEEFFDLHVTRVVAELAGLIRKYKGRFILSRECRKLLATEGLQVIYPRLLRTYVEQFNWSYRDAFAEAPFVQHAFLFTLYMLSRYGVEWHPSDFYEDNFLKAFPSALDEIEPMASYVEGFSPDWQARMCYTMRTIVDFAGFLGLAKVDKKDEEKPIGYGYMVKKLPLLDVAVCWSLPTR
;
A
#
# COMPACT_ATOMS: atom_id res chain seq x y z
N MET A 1 -0.12 43.56 11.45
CA MET A 1 0.49 42.76 10.36
C MET A 1 -0.50 41.68 9.99
N SER A 2 -0.89 41.60 8.72
CA SER A 2 -1.87 40.62 8.22
C SER A 2 -1.34 39.20 8.39
N GLN A 3 -2.02 38.36 9.16
CA GLN A 3 -1.73 36.93 9.23
C GLN A 3 -2.05 36.30 7.86
N THR A 4 -1.04 35.87 7.12
CA THR A 4 -1.21 35.10 5.88
C THR A 4 -1.90 33.77 6.20
N ASN A 5 -2.99 33.46 5.48
CA ASN A 5 -3.76 32.25 5.73
C ASN A 5 -2.98 31.00 5.27
N ARG A 6 -3.00 29.91 6.06
CA ARG A 6 -2.22 28.67 5.82
C ARG A 6 -2.38 28.09 4.41
N ASN A 7 -3.54 28.30 3.77
CA ASN A 7 -3.85 27.77 2.44
C ASN A 7 -3.61 28.76 1.29
N GLU A 8 -3.23 30.02 1.57
CA GLU A 8 -2.91 31.01 0.55
C GLU A 8 -1.56 30.71 -0.15
N PRO A 9 -1.33 31.23 -1.37
CA PRO A 9 -0.02 31.19 -2.01
C PRO A 9 1.05 31.78 -1.08
N CYS A 10 2.18 31.09 -0.97
CA CYS A 10 3.25 31.49 -0.08
C CYS A 10 3.82 32.86 -0.49
N PRO A 11 3.97 33.81 0.44
CA PRO A 11 4.46 35.15 0.14
C PRO A 11 5.92 35.19 -0.32
N CYS A 12 6.66 34.08 -0.21
CA CYS A 12 8.02 33.96 -0.73
C CYS A 12 8.09 33.79 -2.27
N GLY A 13 6.96 33.76 -2.97
CA GLY A 13 6.91 33.66 -4.42
C GLY A 13 7.14 32.25 -4.99
N SER A 14 7.12 31.21 -4.16
CA SER A 14 7.36 29.83 -4.59
C SER A 14 6.22 29.18 -5.39
N GLY A 15 5.05 29.81 -5.44
CA GLY A 15 3.84 29.25 -6.04
C GLY A 15 3.17 28.11 -5.24
N LYS A 16 3.77 27.67 -4.13
CA LYS A 16 3.20 26.65 -3.22
C LYS A 16 2.26 27.28 -2.19
N LYS A 17 1.33 26.52 -1.61
CA LYS A 17 0.54 26.96 -0.44
C LYS A 17 1.46 27.27 0.75
N TYR A 18 1.15 28.31 1.54
CA TYR A 18 1.99 28.78 2.65
C TYR A 18 2.34 27.66 3.64
N LYS A 19 1.38 26.79 3.98
CA LYS A 19 1.60 25.59 4.83
C LYS A 19 2.63 24.60 4.28
N LYS A 20 2.68 24.43 2.95
CA LYS A 20 3.61 23.49 2.27
C LYS A 20 4.91 24.17 1.81
N CYS A 21 5.20 25.36 2.33
CA CYS A 21 6.37 26.16 1.96
C CYS A 21 7.03 26.75 3.21
N CYS A 22 6.97 28.07 3.41
CA CYS A 22 7.71 28.73 4.48
C CYS A 22 7.22 28.35 5.89
N LEU A 23 5.94 27.99 6.06
CA LEU A 23 5.44 27.56 7.36
C LEU A 23 5.95 26.17 7.73
N GLY A 24 6.00 25.23 6.77
CA GLY A 24 6.59 23.90 6.97
C GLY A 24 8.12 23.90 7.13
N GLN A 25 8.80 24.99 6.74
CA GLN A 25 10.23 25.19 7.04
C GLN A 25 10.50 25.85 8.40
N GLN A 26 9.46 26.37 9.06
CA GLN A 26 9.53 26.95 10.41
C GLN A 26 9.11 25.95 11.50
N GLU A 27 8.64 24.76 11.12
CA GLU A 27 8.50 23.67 12.08
C GLU A 27 9.89 23.25 12.58
N PRO A 28 10.06 23.00 13.88
CA PRO A 28 11.35 22.58 14.42
C PRO A 28 11.77 21.35 13.65
N ALA A 29 13.00 21.40 13.11
CA ALA A 29 13.64 20.30 12.42
C ALA A 29 13.23 18.99 13.11
N SER A 30 12.65 18.04 12.35
CA SER A 30 12.13 16.76 12.86
C SER A 30 12.96 16.25 14.03
N GLN A 31 12.35 15.71 15.09
CA GLN A 31 13.06 15.24 16.28
C GLN A 31 14.28 14.35 15.94
N THR A 32 14.24 13.66 14.79
CA THR A 32 15.34 12.91 14.20
C THR A 32 16.55 13.78 13.82
N SER A 33 16.35 14.93 13.18
CA SER A 33 17.42 15.84 12.74
C SER A 33 18.09 16.62 13.87
N SER A 34 17.35 16.99 14.92
CA SER A 34 17.92 17.62 16.12
C SER A 34 18.65 16.61 17.00
N ALA A 35 18.19 15.35 17.05
CA ALA A 35 18.90 14.27 17.73
C ALA A 35 20.23 13.91 17.02
N VAL A 36 20.25 13.89 15.69
CA VAL A 36 21.48 13.62 14.91
C VAL A 36 22.52 14.71 15.13
N SER A 37 22.12 16.00 15.14
CA SER A 37 23.08 17.09 15.36
C SER A 37 23.63 17.08 16.79
N ALA A 38 22.81 16.76 17.79
CA ALA A 38 23.24 16.66 19.18
C ALA A 38 24.19 15.47 19.43
N GLU A 39 23.90 14.31 18.85
CA GLU A 39 24.75 13.12 18.95
C GLU A 39 26.10 13.33 18.25
N LEU A 40 26.10 13.96 17.07
CA LEU A 40 27.33 14.33 16.38
C LEU A 40 28.14 15.35 17.19
N GLN A 41 27.50 16.38 17.76
CA GLN A 41 28.16 17.35 18.63
C GLN A 41 28.77 16.68 19.87
N GLN A 42 28.08 15.70 20.46
CA GLN A 42 28.57 14.95 21.62
C GLN A 42 29.73 14.01 21.26
N ALA A 43 29.67 13.34 20.11
CA ALA A 43 30.74 12.46 19.63
C ALA A 43 32.01 13.25 19.25
N MET A 44 31.84 14.49 18.78
CA MET A 44 32.95 15.39 18.47
C MET A 44 33.51 16.10 19.73
N ALA A 45 32.72 16.21 20.81
CA ALA A 45 33.15 16.82 22.06
C ALA A 45 34.20 15.94 22.76
N GLY A 46 35.46 16.33 22.63
CA GLY A 46 36.62 15.61 23.20
C GLY A 46 37.52 14.94 22.16
N HIS A 47 37.31 15.21 20.87
CA HIS A 47 38.28 14.87 19.82
C HIS A 47 38.94 16.13 19.27
N GLU A 48 40.27 16.11 19.25
CA GLU A 48 41.06 17.11 18.53
C GLU A 48 41.32 16.57 17.13
N PHE A 49 40.83 17.28 16.11
CA PHE A 49 41.06 16.93 14.71
C PHE A 49 42.27 17.71 14.18
N THR A 50 43.17 17.00 13.51
CA THR A 50 44.38 17.59 12.91
C THR A 50 44.12 18.19 11.53
N SER A 51 42.98 17.86 10.90
CA SER A 51 42.53 18.43 9.63
C SER A 51 41.00 18.41 9.48
N LEU A 52 40.47 19.20 8.54
CA LEU A 52 39.06 19.14 8.15
C LEU A 52 38.68 17.77 7.55
N GLU A 53 39.61 17.11 6.87
CA GLU A 53 39.40 15.78 6.28
C GLU A 53 39.21 14.72 7.36
N GLU A 54 39.97 14.81 8.46
CA GLU A 54 39.83 13.93 9.62
C GLU A 54 38.48 14.15 10.32
N ALA A 55 38.06 15.41 10.49
CA ALA A 55 36.76 15.74 11.07
C ALA A 55 35.59 15.23 10.20
N GLN A 56 35.71 15.35 8.87
CA GLN A 56 34.71 14.85 7.93
C GLN A 56 34.63 13.32 7.95
N ALA A 57 35.78 12.62 7.88
CA ALA A 57 35.82 11.16 7.94
C ALA A 57 35.25 10.62 9.26
N PHE A 58 35.49 11.32 10.37
CA PHE A 58 34.89 10.99 11.66
C PHE A 58 33.36 11.15 11.64
N ALA A 59 32.86 12.29 11.13
CA ALA A 59 31.43 12.52 11.02
C ALA A 59 30.73 11.49 10.10
N ASP A 60 31.33 11.18 8.95
CA ASP A 60 30.84 10.19 8.00
C ASP A 60 30.73 8.80 8.66
N LYS A 61 31.72 8.41 9.45
CA LYS A 61 31.71 7.14 10.19
C LYS A 61 30.58 7.07 11.22
N ILE A 62 30.31 8.15 11.95
CA ILE A 62 29.20 8.21 12.92
C ILE A 62 27.85 8.09 12.20
N ILE A 63 27.69 8.80 11.08
CA ILE A 63 26.47 8.75 10.26
C ILE A 63 26.27 7.34 9.68
N GLU A 64 27.33 6.73 9.13
CA GLU A 64 27.30 5.37 8.59
C GLU A 64 26.91 4.35 9.67
N GLN A 65 27.57 4.41 10.84
CA GLN A 65 27.27 3.52 11.96
C GLN A 65 25.81 3.64 12.39
N ARG A 66 25.28 4.86 12.49
CA ARG A 66 23.87 5.09 12.81
C ARG A 66 22.94 4.52 11.74
N ASN A 67 23.24 4.75 10.46
CA ASN A 67 22.44 4.25 9.34
C ASN A 67 22.42 2.72 9.23
N GLN A 68 23.45 2.05 9.75
CA GLN A 68 23.54 0.59 9.82
C GLN A 68 23.02 0.00 11.13
N THR A 69 22.78 0.84 12.15
CA THR A 69 22.28 0.37 13.45
C THR A 69 20.76 0.12 13.37
N PRO A 70 20.27 -1.06 13.79
CA PRO A 70 18.85 -1.36 13.90
C PRO A 70 18.08 -0.33 14.71
N PHE A 71 16.93 0.10 14.20
CA PHE A 71 16.07 1.06 14.87
C PHE A 71 14.77 0.40 15.33
N ASP A 72 14.40 0.61 16.60
CA ASP A 72 13.29 -0.10 17.23
C ASP A 72 11.93 0.22 16.59
N ASP A 73 11.72 1.49 16.20
CA ASP A 73 10.48 1.92 15.53
C ASP A 73 10.38 1.39 14.10
N PHE A 74 11.50 0.97 13.51
CA PHE A 74 11.53 0.22 12.25
C PHE A 74 11.54 -1.29 12.45
N HIS A 75 11.24 -1.74 13.68
CA HIS A 75 11.27 -3.14 14.07
C HIS A 75 12.58 -3.79 13.63
N GLY A 76 13.71 -3.21 14.05
CA GLY A 76 15.02 -3.80 13.84
C GLY A 76 15.59 -3.66 12.43
N LEU A 77 14.90 -3.01 11.49
CA LEU A 77 15.56 -2.50 10.29
C LEU A 77 16.41 -1.30 10.65
N SER A 78 17.57 -1.17 10.02
CA SER A 78 18.36 0.06 10.11
C SER A 78 17.76 1.18 9.24
N PRO A 79 18.10 2.45 9.47
CA PRO A 79 17.68 3.55 8.60
C PRO A 79 18.04 3.34 7.12
N GLU A 80 19.21 2.75 6.83
CA GLU A 80 19.61 2.39 5.46
C GLU A 80 18.70 1.33 4.85
N GLN A 81 18.39 0.27 5.60
CA GLN A 81 17.47 -0.77 5.14
C GLN A 81 16.07 -0.21 4.91
N MET A 82 15.58 0.65 5.82
CA MET A 82 14.28 1.32 5.65
C MET A 82 14.26 2.21 4.41
N TYR A 83 15.35 2.93 4.14
CA TYR A 83 15.49 3.71 2.91
C TYR A 83 15.34 2.83 1.66
N HIS A 84 15.92 1.62 1.66
CA HIS A 84 15.72 0.65 0.57
C HIS A 84 14.31 0.08 0.51
N VAL A 85 13.68 -0.23 1.67
CA VAL A 85 12.28 -0.67 1.74
C VAL A 85 11.34 0.34 1.09
N LEU A 86 11.54 1.63 1.37
CA LEU A 86 10.68 2.69 0.87
C LEU A 86 10.95 3.01 -0.60
N ASN A 87 12.21 3.13 -1.00
CA ASN A 87 12.55 3.73 -2.30
C ASN A 87 12.95 2.72 -3.38
N PHE A 88 13.32 1.50 -2.98
CA PHE A 88 13.82 0.45 -3.90
C PHE A 88 13.20 -0.92 -3.63
N PRO A 89 11.87 -1.04 -3.45
CA PRO A 89 11.22 -2.28 -3.01
C PRO A 89 11.47 -3.47 -3.94
N PHE A 90 11.62 -3.24 -5.26
CA PHE A 90 11.88 -4.27 -6.26
C PHE A 90 13.33 -4.32 -6.76
N SER A 91 14.22 -3.52 -6.19
CA SER A 91 15.61 -3.34 -6.66
C SER A 91 16.65 -3.52 -5.55
N ALA A 92 16.27 -4.12 -4.42
CA ALA A 92 17.13 -4.38 -3.28
C ALA A 92 17.18 -5.88 -2.91
N PRO A 93 17.68 -6.78 -3.79
CA PRO A 93 17.67 -8.23 -3.57
C PRO A 93 18.47 -8.70 -2.34
N HIS A 94 19.41 -7.88 -1.88
CA HIS A 94 20.14 -8.10 -0.62
C HIS A 94 19.23 -7.98 0.62
N LEU A 95 18.06 -7.36 0.48
CA LEU A 95 17.09 -7.13 1.55
C LEU A 95 15.81 -7.93 1.32
N VAL A 96 15.24 -7.83 0.12
CA VAL A 96 13.99 -8.50 -0.25
C VAL A 96 13.96 -8.81 -1.74
N SER A 97 13.35 -9.94 -2.09
CA SER A 97 13.12 -10.34 -3.47
C SER A 97 11.69 -10.80 -3.70
N PHE A 98 11.23 -10.64 -4.93
CA PHE A 98 9.91 -11.06 -5.40
C PHE A 98 10.10 -12.04 -6.55
N PRO A 99 9.62 -13.28 -6.45
CA PRO A 99 9.76 -14.24 -7.54
C PRO A 99 8.98 -13.79 -8.77
N GLU A 100 9.57 -13.95 -9.96
CA GLU A 100 8.87 -13.68 -11.23
C GLU A 100 7.74 -14.70 -11.49
N LYS A 101 7.82 -15.88 -10.87
CA LYS A 101 6.83 -16.94 -10.90
C LYS A 101 6.75 -17.63 -9.54
N LEU A 102 5.54 -17.85 -9.05
CA LEU A 102 5.33 -18.56 -7.80
C LEU A 102 5.39 -20.08 -7.96
N GLY A 103 5.91 -20.76 -6.93
CA GLY A 103 6.03 -22.23 -6.91
C GLY A 103 4.69 -22.97 -6.74
N CYS A 104 3.65 -22.27 -6.28
CA CYS A 104 2.30 -22.79 -6.11
C CYS A 104 1.27 -21.87 -6.78
N LEU A 105 0.08 -22.39 -7.05
CA LEU A 105 -1.05 -21.57 -7.51
C LEU A 105 -1.51 -20.68 -6.36
N PRO A 106 -1.47 -19.34 -6.50
CA PRO A 106 -1.87 -18.45 -5.42
C PRO A 106 -3.37 -18.50 -5.17
N ASP A 107 -3.76 -18.63 -3.91
CA ASP A 107 -5.12 -18.37 -3.48
C ASP A 107 -5.22 -16.88 -3.09
N ALA A 108 -5.72 -16.07 -4.03
CA ALA A 108 -5.83 -14.62 -3.85
C ALA A 108 -7.12 -14.09 -4.50
N PRO A 109 -7.84 -13.17 -3.85
CA PRO A 109 -9.03 -12.51 -4.41
C PRO A 109 -8.82 -11.93 -5.81
N ILE A 110 -7.78 -11.12 -5.99
CA ILE A 110 -7.50 -10.48 -7.29
C ILE A 110 -7.22 -11.51 -8.40
N LEU A 111 -6.53 -12.61 -8.08
CA LEU A 111 -6.17 -13.63 -9.07
C LEU A 111 -7.38 -14.47 -9.46
N THR A 112 -8.25 -14.78 -8.49
CA THR A 112 -9.52 -15.47 -8.71
C THR A 112 -10.43 -14.64 -9.63
N LEU A 113 -10.60 -13.35 -9.32
CA LEU A 113 -11.38 -12.44 -10.17
C LEU A 113 -10.75 -12.28 -11.56
N PHE A 114 -9.42 -12.23 -11.65
CA PHE A 114 -8.72 -12.15 -12.93
C PHE A 114 -8.97 -13.41 -13.78
N ALA A 115 -8.93 -14.59 -13.18
CA ALA A 115 -9.22 -15.85 -13.87
C ALA A 115 -10.65 -15.88 -14.41
N LEU A 116 -11.63 -15.40 -13.63
CA LEU A 116 -13.03 -15.25 -14.08
C LEU A 116 -13.16 -14.24 -15.23
N LEU A 117 -12.41 -13.14 -15.21
CA LEU A 117 -12.36 -12.18 -16.32
C LEU A 117 -11.72 -12.79 -17.58
N VAL A 118 -10.64 -13.58 -17.43
CA VAL A 118 -10.00 -14.29 -18.55
C VAL A 118 -10.98 -15.23 -19.23
N GLU A 119 -11.72 -16.02 -18.45
CA GLU A 119 -12.75 -16.92 -18.95
C GLU A 119 -13.86 -16.15 -19.70
N ALA A 120 -14.38 -15.09 -19.09
CA ALA A 120 -15.44 -14.27 -19.67
C ALA A 120 -15.02 -13.52 -20.95
N ILE A 121 -13.76 -13.08 -21.04
CA ILE A 121 -13.22 -12.44 -22.23
C ILE A 121 -13.04 -13.46 -23.36
N GLY A 122 -12.42 -14.60 -23.05
CA GLY A 122 -12.17 -15.68 -23.98
C GLY A 122 -11.50 -15.25 -25.30
N GLU A 123 -11.62 -16.10 -26.32
CA GLU A 123 -11.02 -15.83 -27.64
C GLU A 123 -11.74 -14.72 -28.42
N LYS A 124 -13.06 -14.63 -28.27
CA LYS A 124 -13.91 -13.69 -29.02
C LYS A 124 -13.88 -12.26 -28.47
N GLY A 125 -13.33 -12.07 -27.28
CA GLY A 125 -13.34 -10.80 -26.56
C GLY A 125 -14.71 -10.42 -26.01
N LEU A 126 -14.71 -9.62 -24.95
CA LEU A 126 -15.92 -9.16 -24.26
C LEU A 126 -16.32 -7.77 -24.77
N LYS A 127 -17.57 -7.60 -25.18
CA LYS A 127 -18.09 -6.27 -25.56
C LYS A 127 -18.38 -5.46 -24.28
N PRO A 128 -17.76 -4.29 -24.08
CA PRO A 128 -18.09 -3.41 -22.97
C PRO A 128 -19.48 -2.79 -23.15
N THR A 129 -19.98 -2.18 -22.07
CA THR A 129 -21.10 -1.24 -22.14
C THR A 129 -20.73 0.02 -22.94
N ALA A 130 -21.71 0.87 -23.24
CA ALA A 130 -21.46 2.15 -23.90
C ALA A 130 -20.49 3.06 -23.14
N LYS A 131 -20.44 2.95 -21.80
CA LYS A 131 -19.50 3.70 -20.94
C LYS A 131 -18.10 3.07 -20.88
N GLY A 132 -17.88 1.95 -21.56
CA GLY A 132 -16.60 1.25 -21.53
C GLY A 132 -16.40 0.33 -20.31
N ASN A 133 -17.46 0.07 -19.54
CA ASN A 133 -17.47 -0.80 -18.36
C ASN A 133 -17.82 -2.26 -18.72
N LEU A 134 -17.60 -3.19 -17.78
CA LEU A 134 -18.07 -4.57 -17.83
C LEU A 134 -19.61 -4.61 -17.90
N PRO A 135 -20.19 -5.52 -18.72
CA PRO A 135 -21.63 -5.70 -18.76
C PRO A 135 -22.20 -6.15 -17.41
N ARG A 136 -23.35 -5.58 -17.01
CA ARG A 136 -24.05 -5.94 -15.76
C ARG A 136 -24.21 -7.45 -15.55
N ASN A 137 -24.63 -8.18 -16.59
CA ASN A 137 -24.90 -9.61 -16.47
C ASN A 137 -23.63 -10.39 -16.15
N LEU A 138 -22.48 -9.97 -16.71
CA LEU A 138 -21.18 -10.55 -16.36
C LEU A 138 -20.84 -10.27 -14.90
N CYS A 139 -21.02 -9.03 -14.42
CA CYS A 139 -20.75 -8.71 -13.02
C CYS A 139 -21.57 -9.58 -12.05
N ARG A 140 -22.85 -9.83 -12.37
CA ARG A 140 -23.71 -10.73 -11.58
C ARG A 140 -23.23 -12.17 -11.61
N GLU A 141 -22.89 -12.68 -12.78
CA GLU A 141 -22.38 -14.05 -12.95
C GLU A 141 -21.08 -14.25 -12.16
N VAL A 142 -20.13 -13.32 -12.30
CA VAL A 142 -18.86 -13.37 -11.57
C VAL A 142 -19.09 -13.27 -10.07
N ALA A 143 -20.01 -12.41 -9.61
CA ALA A 143 -20.34 -12.28 -8.19
C ALA A 143 -20.92 -13.58 -7.61
N GLN A 144 -21.78 -14.29 -8.35
CA GLN A 144 -22.35 -15.56 -7.92
C GLN A 144 -21.31 -16.69 -7.82
N ARG A 145 -20.26 -16.63 -8.64
CA ARG A 145 -19.15 -17.60 -8.62
C ARG A 145 -18.10 -17.28 -7.57
N TYR A 146 -17.91 -15.99 -7.27
CA TYR A 146 -16.86 -15.50 -6.41
C TYR A 146 -17.26 -15.41 -4.93
N TRP A 147 -18.45 -14.88 -4.63
CA TRP A 147 -18.94 -14.81 -3.26
C TRP A 147 -19.68 -16.09 -2.87
N ASP A 148 -19.50 -16.52 -1.61
CA ASP A 148 -20.38 -17.52 -1.04
C ASP A 148 -21.83 -16.99 -0.97
N LYS A 149 -22.78 -17.91 -0.77
CA LYS A 149 -24.20 -17.57 -0.77
C LYS A 149 -24.58 -16.52 0.29
N LYS A 150 -24.04 -16.61 1.51
CA LYS A 150 -24.32 -15.65 2.60
C LYS A 150 -23.85 -14.26 2.18
N THR A 151 -22.60 -14.15 1.75
CA THR A 151 -21.99 -12.89 1.28
C THR A 151 -22.74 -12.30 0.10
N TYR A 152 -23.14 -13.13 -0.87
CA TYR A 152 -23.91 -12.69 -2.03
C TYR A 152 -25.29 -12.15 -1.62
N ASP A 153 -26.01 -12.84 -0.75
CA ASP A 153 -27.34 -12.43 -0.28
C ASP A 153 -27.26 -11.14 0.55
N GLU A 154 -26.26 -10.99 1.42
CA GLU A 154 -26.03 -9.78 2.23
C GLU A 154 -25.71 -8.56 1.35
N ARG A 155 -24.78 -8.70 0.39
CA ARG A 155 -24.40 -7.61 -0.51
C ARG A 155 -25.53 -7.19 -1.45
N ASN A 156 -26.45 -8.10 -1.76
CA ASN A 156 -27.60 -7.82 -2.61
C ASN A 156 -28.92 -7.59 -1.83
N ARG A 157 -28.86 -7.48 -0.50
CA ARG A 157 -30.05 -7.35 0.39
C ARG A 157 -30.97 -6.19 0.02
N TYR A 158 -30.39 -5.08 -0.44
CA TYR A 158 -31.10 -3.83 -0.77
C TYR A 158 -31.16 -3.54 -2.27
N GLY A 159 -30.65 -4.44 -3.11
CA GLY A 159 -30.60 -4.27 -4.57
C GLY A 159 -29.56 -5.16 -5.23
N GLN A 160 -29.82 -5.61 -6.45
CA GLN A 160 -28.87 -6.41 -7.23
C GLN A 160 -27.79 -5.53 -7.86
N ILE A 161 -26.61 -6.11 -8.15
CA ILE A 161 -25.57 -5.45 -8.97
C ILE A 161 -26.15 -5.00 -10.32
N ASN A 162 -26.13 -3.70 -10.60
CA ASN A 162 -26.66 -3.08 -11.81
C ASN A 162 -25.59 -2.48 -12.70
N LYS A 163 -24.40 -2.20 -12.16
CA LYS A 163 -23.25 -1.62 -12.87
C LYS A 163 -21.94 -2.18 -12.30
N GLU A 164 -20.86 -2.07 -13.06
CA GLU A 164 -19.54 -2.60 -12.68
C GLU A 164 -19.05 -2.02 -11.34
N GLU A 165 -19.29 -0.73 -11.10
CA GLU A 165 -18.82 -0.02 -9.91
C GLU A 165 -19.46 -0.54 -8.61
N GLU A 166 -20.59 -1.27 -8.69
CA GLU A 166 -21.23 -1.92 -7.54
C GLU A 166 -20.55 -3.26 -7.17
N PHE A 167 -19.68 -3.78 -8.02
CA PHE A 167 -18.76 -4.88 -7.71
C PHE A 167 -17.32 -4.40 -7.83
N PHE A 168 -16.94 -3.56 -6.87
CA PHE A 168 -15.73 -2.77 -6.95
C PHE A 168 -14.43 -3.60 -7.00
N ASP A 169 -14.36 -4.76 -6.35
CA ASP A 169 -13.20 -5.65 -6.46
C ASP A 169 -12.98 -6.18 -7.88
N LEU A 170 -14.07 -6.51 -8.60
CA LEU A 170 -14.00 -6.91 -10.00
C LEU A 170 -13.59 -5.73 -10.89
N HIS A 171 -14.12 -4.54 -10.59
CA HIS A 171 -13.72 -3.31 -11.26
C HIS A 171 -12.21 -3.05 -11.15
N VAL A 172 -11.69 -3.07 -9.92
CA VAL A 172 -10.26 -2.84 -9.65
C VAL A 172 -9.41 -3.93 -10.30
N THR A 173 -9.83 -5.20 -10.24
CA THR A 173 -9.13 -6.29 -10.93
C THR A 173 -8.98 -6.02 -12.42
N ARG A 174 -10.05 -5.57 -13.09
CA ARG A 174 -10.00 -5.20 -14.52
C ARG A 174 -9.04 -4.03 -14.75
N VAL A 175 -9.13 -2.96 -13.95
CA VAL A 175 -8.26 -1.78 -14.08
C VAL A 175 -6.79 -2.16 -13.92
N VAL A 176 -6.46 -2.92 -12.88
CA VAL A 176 -5.08 -3.39 -12.62
C VAL A 176 -4.61 -4.30 -13.75
N ALA A 177 -5.45 -5.19 -14.26
CA ALA A 177 -5.09 -6.03 -15.40
C ALA A 177 -4.89 -5.23 -16.71
N GLU A 178 -5.60 -4.12 -16.90
CA GLU A 178 -5.36 -3.18 -18.00
C GLU A 178 -4.03 -2.44 -17.84
N LEU A 179 -3.76 -1.88 -16.65
CA LEU A 179 -2.48 -1.23 -16.33
C LEU A 179 -1.30 -2.20 -16.50
N ALA A 180 -1.49 -3.46 -16.12
CA ALA A 180 -0.51 -4.53 -16.28
C ALA A 180 -0.28 -4.92 -17.76
N GLY A 181 -1.09 -4.42 -18.70
CA GLY A 181 -1.03 -4.81 -20.11
C GLY A 181 -1.54 -6.23 -20.39
N LEU A 182 -2.24 -6.84 -19.44
CA LEU A 182 -2.80 -8.20 -19.56
C LEU A 182 -4.13 -8.19 -20.32
N ILE A 183 -4.93 -7.15 -20.11
CA ILE A 183 -6.19 -6.87 -20.80
C ILE A 183 -6.02 -5.56 -21.57
N ARG A 184 -6.62 -5.45 -22.76
CA ARG A 184 -6.70 -4.18 -23.48
C ARG A 184 -8.01 -4.03 -24.23
N LYS A 185 -8.39 -2.78 -24.51
CA LYS A 185 -9.48 -2.46 -25.44
C LYS A 185 -8.96 -2.46 -26.87
N TYR A 186 -9.57 -3.27 -27.74
CA TYR A 186 -9.26 -3.32 -29.17
C TYR A 186 -10.53 -3.49 -30.00
N LYS A 187 -10.70 -2.65 -31.03
CA LYS A 187 -11.90 -2.63 -31.89
C LYS A 187 -13.22 -2.70 -31.08
N GLY A 188 -13.29 -1.93 -30.00
CA GLY A 188 -14.48 -1.85 -29.14
C GLY A 188 -14.75 -3.07 -28.27
N ARG A 189 -13.77 -3.94 -28.02
CA ARG A 189 -13.87 -5.10 -27.12
C ARG A 189 -12.72 -5.15 -26.13
N PHE A 190 -12.97 -5.66 -24.92
CA PHE A 190 -11.89 -6.16 -24.08
C PHE A 190 -11.34 -7.45 -24.69
N ILE A 191 -10.03 -7.52 -24.82
CA ILE A 191 -9.30 -8.71 -25.27
C ILE A 191 -8.12 -8.98 -24.35
N LEU A 192 -7.76 -10.26 -24.21
CA LEU A 192 -6.49 -10.64 -23.62
C LEU A 192 -5.35 -10.24 -24.55
N SER A 193 -4.30 -9.64 -24.00
CA SER A 193 -3.10 -9.32 -24.79
C SER A 193 -2.42 -10.60 -25.28
N ARG A 194 -1.63 -10.49 -26.35
CA ARG A 194 -0.85 -11.64 -26.87
C ARG A 194 0.07 -12.21 -25.79
N GLU A 195 0.65 -11.33 -24.99
CA GLU A 195 1.52 -11.67 -23.88
C GLU A 195 0.76 -12.43 -22.78
N CYS A 196 -0.39 -11.92 -22.34
CA CYS A 196 -1.25 -12.58 -21.36
C CYS A 196 -1.61 -14.01 -21.80
N ARG A 197 -2.06 -14.19 -23.06
CA ARG A 197 -2.37 -15.51 -23.61
C ARG A 197 -1.16 -16.44 -23.60
N LYS A 198 0.01 -15.94 -23.97
CA LYS A 198 1.27 -16.71 -23.94
C LYS A 198 1.61 -17.16 -22.52
N LEU A 199 1.60 -16.24 -21.55
CA LEU A 199 1.90 -16.52 -20.14
C LEU A 199 0.95 -17.57 -19.57
N LEU A 200 -0.35 -17.39 -19.76
CA LEU A 200 -1.36 -18.35 -19.30
C LEU A 200 -1.16 -19.74 -19.92
N ALA A 201 -0.84 -19.83 -21.21
CA ALA A 201 -0.67 -21.10 -21.91
C ALA A 201 0.63 -21.84 -21.54
N THR A 202 1.69 -21.12 -21.17
CA THR A 202 3.02 -21.69 -20.94
C THR A 202 3.36 -21.86 -19.46
N GLU A 203 2.87 -20.96 -18.62
CA GLU A 203 3.30 -20.83 -17.22
C GLU A 203 2.16 -20.77 -16.21
N GLY A 204 0.92 -20.62 -16.67
CA GLY A 204 -0.27 -20.59 -15.84
C GLY A 204 -0.48 -19.27 -15.11
N LEU A 205 -1.28 -19.30 -14.04
CA LEU A 205 -1.60 -18.12 -13.24
C LEU A 205 -0.46 -17.73 -12.28
N GLN A 206 0.50 -18.62 -12.04
CA GLN A 206 1.64 -18.42 -11.14
C GLN A 206 2.57 -17.28 -11.58
N VAL A 207 2.67 -17.02 -12.88
CA VAL A 207 3.45 -15.89 -13.44
C VAL A 207 2.62 -14.60 -13.52
N ILE A 208 1.29 -14.72 -13.48
CA ILE A 208 0.37 -13.56 -13.54
C ILE A 208 0.32 -12.84 -12.20
N TYR A 209 0.31 -13.57 -11.09
CA TYR A 209 0.18 -12.97 -9.76
C TYR A 209 1.29 -11.95 -9.45
N PRO A 210 2.60 -12.24 -9.61
CA PRO A 210 3.65 -11.25 -9.33
C PRO A 210 3.49 -9.98 -10.17
N ARG A 211 3.01 -10.10 -11.42
CA ARG A 211 2.73 -8.96 -12.29
C ARG A 211 1.54 -8.14 -11.78
N LEU A 212 0.45 -8.78 -11.36
CA LEU A 212 -0.70 -8.08 -10.76
C LEU A 212 -0.30 -7.37 -9.46
N LEU A 213 0.44 -8.04 -8.57
CA LEU A 213 0.95 -7.47 -7.33
C LEU A 213 1.79 -6.22 -7.61
N ARG A 214 2.79 -6.34 -8.50
CA ARG A 214 3.67 -5.23 -8.85
C ARG A 214 2.89 -4.05 -9.46
N THR A 215 1.99 -4.31 -10.40
CA THR A 215 1.14 -3.25 -10.98
C THR A 215 0.22 -2.60 -9.93
N TYR A 216 -0.31 -3.38 -8.99
CA TYR A 216 -1.16 -2.86 -7.92
C TYR A 216 -0.43 -1.86 -7.03
N VAL A 217 0.83 -2.12 -6.70
CA VAL A 217 1.62 -1.25 -5.81
C VAL A 217 2.31 -0.09 -6.53
N GLU A 218 2.76 -0.28 -7.78
CA GLU A 218 3.52 0.75 -8.52
C GLU A 218 2.66 1.68 -9.38
N GLN A 219 1.51 1.22 -9.90
CA GLN A 219 0.76 1.94 -10.94
C GLN A 219 -0.70 2.25 -10.59
N PHE A 220 -1.37 1.36 -9.86
CA PHE A 220 -2.75 1.61 -9.44
C PHE A 220 -2.77 2.62 -8.29
N ASN A 221 -3.60 3.66 -8.40
CA ASN A 221 -3.76 4.65 -7.33
C ASN A 221 -4.68 4.11 -6.24
N TRP A 222 -4.17 3.90 -5.03
CA TRP A 222 -4.94 3.33 -3.93
C TRP A 222 -6.09 4.23 -3.46
N SER A 223 -5.96 5.55 -3.56
CA SER A 223 -7.04 6.48 -3.19
C SER A 223 -8.28 6.32 -4.07
N TYR A 224 -8.14 5.72 -5.26
CA TYR A 224 -9.27 5.45 -6.15
C TYR A 224 -10.30 4.51 -5.52
N ARG A 225 -9.92 3.74 -4.49
CA ARG A 225 -10.81 2.77 -3.84
C ARG A 225 -11.68 3.36 -2.74
N ASP A 226 -11.42 4.59 -2.31
CA ASP A 226 -12.10 5.20 -1.18
C ASP A 226 -12.35 6.70 -1.38
N ALA A 227 -12.91 7.33 -0.34
CA ALA A 227 -13.20 8.76 -0.32
C ALA A 227 -12.29 9.53 0.66
N PHE A 228 -11.22 8.91 1.16
CA PHE A 228 -10.25 9.59 2.01
C PHE A 228 -9.38 10.53 1.18
N ALA A 229 -8.72 11.48 1.86
CA ALA A 229 -7.73 12.34 1.22
C ALA A 229 -6.61 11.53 0.56
N GLU A 230 -5.97 12.13 -0.44
CA GLU A 230 -4.75 11.57 -1.03
C GLU A 230 -3.69 11.38 0.05
N ALA A 231 -3.17 10.16 0.18
CA ALA A 231 -2.11 9.82 1.13
C ALA A 231 -1.07 8.94 0.43
N PRO A 232 -0.27 9.52 -0.50
CA PRO A 232 0.66 8.75 -1.31
C PRO A 232 1.67 7.97 -0.48
N PHE A 233 2.08 8.49 0.68
CA PHE A 233 3.04 7.81 1.55
C PHE A 233 2.53 6.46 2.07
N VAL A 234 1.21 6.31 2.30
CA VAL A 234 0.61 5.04 2.74
C VAL A 234 0.85 3.93 1.70
N GLN A 235 0.73 4.25 0.42
CA GLN A 235 1.05 3.33 -0.67
C GLN A 235 2.57 3.16 -0.84
N HIS A 236 3.34 4.24 -0.72
CA HIS A 236 4.82 4.21 -0.80
C HIS A 236 5.43 3.25 0.22
N ALA A 237 4.85 3.19 1.43
CA ALA A 237 5.32 2.36 2.52
C ALA A 237 4.75 0.93 2.53
N PHE A 238 4.14 0.45 1.43
CA PHE A 238 3.51 -0.88 1.38
C PHE A 238 4.44 -2.01 1.84
N LEU A 239 5.73 -1.95 1.47
CA LEU A 239 6.70 -3.00 1.77
C LEU A 239 7.02 -3.08 3.27
N PHE A 240 6.94 -1.96 3.98
CA PHE A 240 7.05 -1.96 5.44
C PHE A 240 5.85 -2.66 6.10
N THR A 241 4.63 -2.48 5.58
CA THR A 241 3.48 -3.25 6.04
C THR A 241 3.66 -4.75 5.80
N LEU A 242 4.19 -5.15 4.64
CA LEU A 242 4.50 -6.56 4.38
C LEU A 242 5.60 -7.10 5.31
N TYR A 243 6.59 -6.27 5.66
CA TYR A 243 7.61 -6.62 6.66
C TYR A 243 6.99 -6.89 8.03
N MET A 244 6.12 -6.00 8.51
CA MET A 244 5.40 -6.18 9.77
C MET A 244 4.52 -7.43 9.75
N LEU A 245 3.79 -7.68 8.66
CA LEU A 245 2.99 -8.90 8.49
C LEU A 245 3.87 -10.16 8.48
N SER A 246 5.02 -10.12 7.82
CA SER A 246 5.97 -11.24 7.77
C SER A 246 6.49 -11.60 9.17
N ARG A 247 6.78 -10.58 9.98
CA ARG A 247 7.36 -10.73 11.32
C ARG A 247 6.34 -11.11 12.40
N TYR A 248 5.15 -10.52 12.38
CA TYR A 248 4.18 -10.66 13.47
C TYR A 248 2.90 -11.41 13.07
N GLY A 249 2.58 -11.45 11.78
CA GLY A 249 1.28 -11.94 11.30
C GLY A 249 1.07 -13.45 11.35
N VAL A 250 2.00 -14.25 11.89
CA VAL A 250 1.71 -15.68 12.13
C VAL A 250 0.54 -15.84 13.09
N GLU A 251 0.48 -14.97 14.10
CA GLU A 251 -0.63 -14.86 15.03
C GLU A 251 -1.66 -13.84 14.55
N TRP A 252 -2.88 -13.95 15.08
CA TRP A 252 -3.92 -12.96 14.85
C TRP A 252 -3.62 -11.68 15.63
N HIS A 253 -3.63 -10.54 14.93
CA HIS A 253 -3.49 -9.23 15.54
C HIS A 253 -4.63 -8.30 15.11
N PRO A 254 -5.11 -7.40 15.98
CA PRO A 254 -6.05 -6.36 15.56
C PRO A 254 -5.38 -5.37 14.59
N SER A 255 -6.16 -4.73 13.72
CA SER A 255 -5.68 -3.67 12.80
C SER A 255 -4.88 -2.59 13.53
N ASP A 256 -5.34 -2.19 14.72
CA ASP A 256 -4.75 -1.13 15.54
C ASP A 256 -3.29 -1.45 15.91
N PHE A 257 -2.91 -2.73 16.00
CA PHE A 257 -1.51 -3.12 16.19
C PHE A 257 -0.63 -2.67 15.03
N TYR A 258 -1.08 -2.86 13.78
CA TYR A 258 -0.33 -2.44 12.61
C TYR A 258 -0.37 -0.93 12.42
N GLU A 259 -1.51 -0.29 12.73
CA GLU A 259 -1.65 1.16 12.73
C GLU A 259 -0.67 1.82 13.70
N ASP A 260 -0.61 1.37 14.96
CA ASP A 260 0.27 1.92 15.99
C ASP A 260 1.73 1.82 15.58
N ASN A 261 2.14 0.66 15.07
CA ASN A 261 3.51 0.43 14.61
C ASN A 261 3.85 1.26 13.36
N PHE A 262 2.92 1.41 12.43
CA PHE A 262 3.11 2.26 11.25
C PHE A 262 3.26 3.73 11.62
N LEU A 263 2.38 4.26 12.49
CA LEU A 263 2.42 5.64 12.92
C LEU A 263 3.62 5.94 13.82
N LYS A 264 4.09 4.95 14.59
CA LYS A 264 5.34 5.07 15.35
C LYS A 264 6.56 5.17 14.42
N ALA A 265 6.61 4.37 13.36
CA ALA A 265 7.67 4.42 12.36
C ALA A 265 7.63 5.73 11.54
N PHE A 266 6.43 6.22 11.23
CA PHE A 266 6.23 7.37 10.35
C PHE A 266 5.23 8.39 10.94
N PRO A 267 5.60 9.13 12.00
CA PRO A 267 4.70 10.10 12.62
C PRO A 267 4.20 11.17 11.65
N SER A 268 5.04 11.58 10.70
CA SER A 268 4.70 12.58 9.67
C SER A 268 3.72 12.07 8.59
N ALA A 269 3.43 10.77 8.54
CA ALA A 269 2.40 10.25 7.62
C ALA A 269 1.01 10.82 7.94
N LEU A 270 0.78 11.21 9.21
CA LEU A 270 -0.45 11.89 9.65
C LEU A 270 -0.62 13.26 9.00
N ASP A 271 0.48 13.95 8.67
CA ASP A 271 0.44 15.31 8.11
C ASP A 271 -0.02 15.33 6.64
N GLU A 272 0.08 14.19 5.93
CA GLU A 272 -0.45 14.05 4.57
C GLU A 272 -1.96 13.93 4.53
N ILE A 273 -2.56 13.39 5.58
CA ILE A 273 -3.97 13.05 5.62
C ILE A 273 -4.75 14.30 6.02
N GLU A 274 -5.06 15.12 5.01
CA GLU A 274 -5.88 16.32 5.20
C GLU A 274 -7.25 15.87 5.74
N PRO A 275 -7.63 16.27 6.98
CA PRO A 275 -8.85 15.78 7.59
C PRO A 275 -10.03 16.21 6.73
N MET A 276 -10.86 15.26 6.34
CA MET A 276 -12.14 15.58 5.73
C MET A 276 -12.99 16.30 6.78
N ALA A 277 -13.56 17.45 6.41
CA ALA A 277 -14.47 18.17 7.29
C ALA A 277 -15.67 17.28 7.60
N SER A 278 -15.70 16.72 8.82
CA SER A 278 -16.81 15.92 9.32
C SER A 278 -17.45 16.66 10.49
N TYR A 279 -18.77 16.85 10.41
CA TYR A 279 -19.58 17.35 11.52
C TYR A 279 -20.01 16.22 12.47
N VAL A 280 -19.54 14.99 12.23
CA VAL A 280 -19.92 13.80 12.99
C VAL A 280 -18.89 13.53 14.07
N GLU A 281 -19.35 13.51 15.32
CA GLU A 281 -18.56 13.18 16.51
C GLU A 281 -17.95 11.76 16.36
N GLY A 282 -16.63 11.62 16.59
CA GLY A 282 -15.91 10.35 16.42
C GLY A 282 -15.01 10.23 15.18
N PHE A 283 -15.09 11.16 14.22
CA PHE A 283 -14.25 11.19 13.01
C PHE A 283 -13.02 12.11 13.17
N SER A 284 -12.23 11.90 14.23
CA SER A 284 -11.02 12.71 14.47
C SER A 284 -9.99 12.54 13.34
N PRO A 285 -9.07 13.51 13.14
CA PRO A 285 -7.97 13.38 12.19
C PRO A 285 -7.17 12.07 12.35
N ASP A 286 -6.87 11.68 13.59
CA ASP A 286 -6.16 10.43 13.91
C ASP A 286 -6.96 9.20 13.47
N TRP A 287 -8.26 9.17 13.77
CA TRP A 287 -9.14 8.10 13.32
C TRP A 287 -9.18 8.00 11.79
N GLN A 288 -9.29 9.14 11.09
CA GLN A 288 -9.31 9.16 9.62
C GLN A 288 -7.99 8.63 9.04
N ALA A 289 -6.86 8.98 9.65
CA ALA A 289 -5.55 8.49 9.25
C ALA A 289 -5.39 6.98 9.43
N ARG A 290 -5.77 6.48 10.61
CA ARG A 290 -5.78 5.05 10.94
C ARG A 290 -6.68 4.25 10.02
N MET A 291 -7.88 4.74 9.75
CA MET A 291 -8.81 4.09 8.83
C MET A 291 -8.33 4.14 7.38
N CYS A 292 -7.70 5.24 6.95
CA CYS A 292 -7.07 5.31 5.63
C CYS A 292 -5.96 4.25 5.50
N TYR A 293 -5.09 4.13 6.50
CA TYR A 293 -4.07 3.07 6.54
C TYR A 293 -4.71 1.68 6.50
N THR A 294 -5.65 1.38 7.39
CA THR A 294 -6.27 0.06 7.51
C THR A 294 -7.04 -0.33 6.26
N MET A 295 -7.86 0.56 5.70
CA MET A 295 -8.60 0.26 4.47
C MET A 295 -7.64 0.03 3.30
N ARG A 296 -6.70 0.95 3.05
CA ARG A 296 -5.83 0.87 1.87
C ARG A 296 -4.79 -0.23 1.96
N THR A 297 -4.15 -0.41 3.12
CA THR A 297 -3.00 -1.34 3.27
C THR A 297 -3.41 -2.74 3.75
N ILE A 298 -4.35 -2.84 4.69
CA ILE A 298 -4.73 -4.12 5.28
C ILE A 298 -5.84 -4.77 4.47
N VAL A 299 -6.97 -4.06 4.26
CA VAL A 299 -8.15 -4.63 3.60
C VAL A 299 -7.93 -4.73 2.08
N ASP A 300 -7.73 -3.57 1.44
CA ASP A 300 -7.72 -3.46 -0.02
C ASP A 300 -6.40 -3.87 -0.66
N PHE A 301 -5.31 -3.97 0.11
CA PHE A 301 -4.03 -4.48 -0.36
C PHE A 301 -3.74 -5.87 0.19
N ALA A 302 -3.36 -6.02 1.47
CA ALA A 302 -2.93 -7.31 1.99
C ALA A 302 -4.03 -8.39 1.89
N GLY A 303 -5.27 -8.04 2.21
CA GLY A 303 -6.44 -8.90 2.07
C GLY A 303 -6.75 -9.24 0.61
N PHE A 304 -6.91 -8.21 -0.23
CA PHE A 304 -7.28 -8.37 -1.64
C PHE A 304 -6.21 -9.11 -2.48
N LEU A 305 -4.93 -8.99 -2.12
CA LEU A 305 -3.83 -9.68 -2.78
C LEU A 305 -3.60 -11.08 -2.17
N GLY A 306 -4.39 -11.51 -1.17
CA GLY A 306 -4.27 -12.82 -0.53
C GLY A 306 -3.03 -12.97 0.36
N LEU A 307 -2.39 -11.88 0.74
CA LEU A 307 -1.20 -11.86 1.59
C LEU A 307 -1.55 -11.98 3.09
N ALA A 308 -2.75 -11.56 3.45
CA ALA A 308 -3.30 -11.71 4.80
C ALA A 308 -4.79 -12.07 4.74
N LYS A 309 -5.25 -12.80 5.76
CA LYS A 309 -6.66 -12.95 6.08
C LYS A 309 -7.07 -11.76 6.96
N VAL A 310 -8.20 -11.15 6.62
CA VAL A 310 -8.70 -9.95 7.27
C VAL A 310 -10.18 -10.16 7.60
N ASP A 311 -10.48 -10.38 8.88
CA ASP A 311 -11.82 -10.62 9.38
C ASP A 311 -12.30 -9.39 10.17
N LYS A 312 -13.60 -9.07 10.12
CA LYS A 312 -14.13 -7.99 10.97
C LYS A 312 -14.13 -8.45 12.44
N LYS A 313 -13.70 -7.57 13.35
CA LYS A 313 -13.51 -7.85 14.78
C LYS A 313 -14.83 -8.12 15.52
N ASP A 314 -15.95 -7.58 15.04
CA ASP A 314 -17.29 -7.75 15.63
C ASP A 314 -18.33 -7.68 14.49
N GLU A 315 -18.90 -8.82 14.06
CA GLU A 315 -19.95 -8.83 13.01
C GLU A 315 -21.24 -8.14 13.46
N GLU A 316 -21.45 -8.00 14.78
CA GLU A 316 -22.71 -7.51 15.38
C GLU A 316 -22.78 -5.99 15.59
N LYS A 317 -21.67 -5.25 15.49
CA LYS A 317 -21.63 -3.79 15.68
C LYS A 317 -21.39 -3.06 14.35
N PRO A 318 -22.38 -2.33 13.80
CA PRO A 318 -22.28 -1.69 12.48
C PRO A 318 -21.22 -0.58 12.35
N ILE A 319 -20.63 -0.12 13.46
CA ILE A 319 -19.84 1.12 13.54
C ILE A 319 -18.39 0.85 14.01
N GLY A 320 -18.06 -0.38 14.40
CA GLY A 320 -16.71 -0.75 14.84
C GLY A 320 -15.87 -1.25 13.66
N TYR A 321 -15.12 -0.37 13.00
CA TYR A 321 -14.22 -0.70 11.89
C TYR A 321 -12.91 -1.40 12.34
N GLY A 322 -12.98 -2.24 13.38
CA GLY A 322 -11.84 -3.04 13.80
C GLY A 322 -11.73 -4.29 12.93
N TYR A 323 -10.52 -4.62 12.49
CA TYR A 323 -10.24 -5.87 11.80
C TYR A 323 -9.30 -6.74 12.64
N MET A 324 -9.42 -8.05 12.50
CA MET A 324 -8.41 -9.02 12.89
C MET A 324 -7.65 -9.42 11.64
N VAL A 325 -6.34 -9.49 11.74
CA VAL A 325 -5.42 -9.70 10.62
C VAL A 325 -4.48 -10.84 10.95
N LYS A 326 -4.28 -11.74 9.99
CA LYS A 326 -3.31 -12.84 10.08
C LYS A 326 -2.66 -13.07 8.72
N LYS A 327 -1.35 -13.17 8.66
CA LYS A 327 -0.58 -13.50 7.46
C LYS A 327 -1.06 -14.83 6.87
N LEU A 328 -1.16 -14.88 5.54
CA LEU A 328 -1.39 -16.12 4.79
C LEU A 328 -0.08 -16.68 4.23
N PRO A 329 0.00 -18.01 3.98
CA PRO A 329 1.20 -18.64 3.42
C PRO A 329 1.66 -18.03 2.09
N LEU A 330 0.75 -17.40 1.34
CA LEU A 330 1.09 -16.72 0.10
C LEU A 330 2.11 -15.59 0.30
N LEU A 331 2.11 -14.91 1.44
CA LEU A 331 3.09 -13.85 1.71
C LEU A 331 4.52 -14.39 1.72
N ASP A 332 4.76 -15.56 2.32
CA ASP A 332 6.09 -16.16 2.45
C ASP A 332 6.66 -16.63 1.11
N VAL A 333 5.81 -16.94 0.14
CA VAL A 333 6.25 -17.32 -1.22
C VAL A 333 6.28 -16.14 -2.18
N ALA A 334 5.49 -15.08 -1.93
CA ALA A 334 5.46 -13.90 -2.78
C ALA A 334 6.54 -12.86 -2.40
N VAL A 335 6.99 -12.84 -1.15
CA VAL A 335 7.97 -11.90 -0.62
C VAL A 335 9.04 -12.63 0.18
N CYS A 336 10.24 -12.71 -0.39
CA CYS A 336 11.37 -13.42 0.20
C CYS A 336 12.34 -12.43 0.85
N TRP A 337 12.36 -12.39 2.18
CA TRP A 337 13.27 -11.54 2.96
C TRP A 337 14.65 -12.19 3.10
N SER A 338 15.69 -11.42 2.85
CA SER A 338 17.11 -11.81 2.99
C SER A 338 17.73 -11.34 4.31
N LEU A 339 16.88 -10.96 5.28
CA LEU A 339 17.31 -10.45 6.58
C LEU A 339 17.82 -11.59 7.48
N PRO A 340 18.88 -11.36 8.28
CA PRO A 340 19.30 -12.34 9.28
C PRO A 340 18.15 -12.63 10.25
N THR A 341 17.73 -13.89 10.35
CA THR A 341 16.84 -14.34 11.42
C THR A 341 17.53 -14.12 12.76
N ARG A 342 16.93 -13.31 13.64
CA ARG A 342 17.34 -13.21 15.04
C ARG A 342 16.60 -14.23 15.88
#